data_AF-A0A1W1HD44-F1
#
_entry.id   AF-A0A1W1HD44-F1
#
_cell.length_a   1.000
_cell.length_b   1.000
_cell.length_c   1.000
_cell.angle_alpha   90.00
_cell.angle_beta   90.00
_cell.angle_gamma   90.00
#
_symmetry.space_group_name_H-M   'P 1'
#
loop_
_entity.id
_entity.type
_entity.pdbx_description
1 polymer ?
#
loop_
_entity_poly.entity_id
_entity_poly.type
_entity_poly.pdbx_seq_one_letter_code
_entity_poly.pdbx_strand_id
1 'polypeptide(L)'
;MTIFDKVDEILKIQNKSIFSTSEIKDLCHDHYGINKNSVIPSDYCYNRTNHGIANDKNILIFLGAGEYKYVGRDHQYSGWVYHKEKGETKEKIVGEWKNGKYIDFDQALTYEEHDTDHGAEPTSNVSGLSKDRLEELYSNYLGLLELEISILGCKATEVRHLIGRIGEFKCAMETNGTLAAVPNQHGFDVISEHGKRISVKTTAQVSGFVSINSNTLDRVDELMVIQYKANKFSIVYHGSVTKAIEVSRLYSHRYELDISKAVLL
;
A
#
# COMPACT_ATOMS: atom_id res chain seq x y z
N MET A 1 38.09 4.32 -10.39
CA MET A 1 36.82 4.77 -9.78
C MET A 1 35.71 4.64 -10.80
N THR A 2 34.69 3.86 -10.49
CA THR A 2 33.54 3.63 -11.40
C THR A 2 32.60 4.84 -11.42
N ILE A 3 31.61 4.86 -12.33
CA ILE A 3 30.56 5.91 -12.30
C ILE A 3 29.79 5.84 -10.97
N PHE A 4 29.47 4.64 -10.49
CA PHE A 4 28.81 4.44 -9.21
C PHE A 4 29.60 5.06 -8.05
N ASP A 5 30.91 4.80 -7.96
CA ASP A 5 31.76 5.37 -6.91
C ASP A 5 31.77 6.90 -6.94
N LYS A 6 31.79 7.48 -8.14
CA LYS A 6 31.74 8.94 -8.33
C LYS A 6 30.41 9.54 -7.90
N VAL A 7 29.30 8.87 -8.19
CA VAL A 7 27.95 9.29 -7.77
C VAL A 7 27.85 9.25 -6.25
N ASP A 8 28.30 8.16 -5.63
CA ASP A 8 28.32 8.02 -4.17
C ASP A 8 29.15 9.13 -3.50
N GLU A 9 30.39 9.34 -3.97
CA GLU A 9 31.29 10.36 -3.43
C GLU A 9 30.71 11.76 -3.54
N ILE A 10 30.20 12.15 -4.71
CA ILE A 10 29.71 13.52 -4.92
C ILE A 10 28.44 13.80 -4.11
N LEU A 11 27.54 12.83 -3.96
CA LEU A 11 26.32 13.02 -3.18
C LEU A 11 26.62 13.05 -1.68
N LYS A 12 27.58 12.24 -1.22
CA LYS A 12 28.00 12.20 0.19
C LYS A 12 28.52 13.53 0.72
N ILE A 13 29.19 14.33 -0.10
CA ILE A 13 29.77 15.60 0.31
C ILE A 13 28.80 16.79 0.26
N GLN A 14 27.56 16.57 -0.22
CA GLN A 14 26.56 17.63 -0.27
C GLN A 14 25.91 17.84 1.10
N ASN A 15 25.56 19.08 1.41
CA ASN A 15 24.84 19.43 2.64
C ASN A 15 23.32 19.20 2.55
N LYS A 16 22.91 18.14 1.85
CA LYS A 16 21.51 17.72 1.69
C LYS A 16 21.44 16.25 1.33
N SER A 17 20.27 15.64 1.53
CA SER A 17 20.05 14.22 1.23
C SER A 17 19.05 13.97 0.11
N ILE A 18 18.27 14.97 -0.32
CA ILE A 18 17.29 14.82 -1.40
C ILE A 18 17.79 15.55 -2.64
N PHE A 19 17.71 14.86 -3.77
CA PHE A 19 18.19 15.32 -5.07
C PHE A 19 17.20 15.00 -6.17
N SER A 20 17.07 15.90 -7.14
CA SER A 20 16.39 15.57 -8.39
C SER A 20 17.30 14.81 -9.35
N THR A 21 16.70 14.18 -10.36
CA THR A 21 17.42 13.49 -11.44
C THR A 21 18.42 14.41 -12.13
N SER A 22 18.03 15.67 -12.41
CA SER A 22 18.90 16.64 -13.07
C SER A 22 20.05 17.04 -12.16
N GLU A 23 19.80 17.28 -10.87
CA GLU A 23 20.85 17.65 -9.92
C GLU A 23 21.93 16.58 -9.81
N ILE A 24 21.56 15.29 -9.70
CA ILE A 24 22.55 14.20 -9.64
C ILE A 24 23.41 14.18 -10.90
N LYS A 25 22.78 14.31 -12.08
CA LYS A 25 23.46 14.32 -13.38
C LYS A 25 24.39 15.52 -13.53
N ASP A 26 23.93 16.69 -13.12
CA ASP A 26 24.67 17.95 -13.20
C ASP A 26 25.89 17.90 -12.27
N LEU A 27 25.72 17.49 -11.01
CA LEU A 27 26.82 17.30 -10.06
C LEU A 27 27.91 16.35 -10.61
N CYS A 28 27.51 15.22 -11.20
CA CYS A 28 28.44 14.26 -11.80
C CYS A 28 29.17 14.81 -13.03
N HIS A 29 28.47 15.59 -13.85
CA HIS A 29 29.03 16.22 -15.03
C HIS A 29 30.02 17.32 -14.65
N ASP A 30 29.62 18.23 -13.78
CA ASP A 30 30.38 19.42 -13.44
C ASP A 30 31.66 19.07 -12.66
N HIS A 31 31.60 18.07 -11.77
CA HIS A 31 32.74 17.68 -10.95
C HIS A 31 33.69 16.69 -11.65
N TYR A 32 33.17 15.74 -12.44
CA TYR A 32 33.98 14.65 -13.00
C TYR A 32 33.96 14.56 -14.54
N GLY A 33 33.27 15.47 -15.23
CA GLY A 33 33.13 15.44 -16.70
C GLY A 33 32.33 14.24 -17.23
N ILE A 34 31.50 13.60 -16.40
CA ILE A 34 30.72 12.42 -16.82
C ILE A 34 29.63 12.85 -17.80
N ASN A 35 29.38 12.04 -18.83
CA ASN A 35 28.22 12.24 -19.70
C ASN A 35 26.92 12.04 -18.89
N LYS A 36 26.04 13.05 -18.87
CA LYS A 36 24.78 13.04 -18.11
C LYS A 36 23.88 11.84 -18.46
N ASN A 37 23.97 11.30 -19.67
CA ASN A 37 23.19 10.12 -20.09
C ASN A 37 23.74 8.81 -19.53
N SER A 38 25.00 8.79 -19.08
CA SER A 38 25.63 7.63 -18.43
C SER A 38 25.33 7.55 -16.94
N VAL A 39 24.70 8.58 -16.35
CA VAL A 39 24.27 8.59 -14.96
C VAL A 39 22.77 8.30 -14.93
N ILE A 40 22.41 7.12 -14.43
CA ILE A 40 21.03 6.65 -14.36
C ILE A 40 20.70 6.46 -12.87
N PRO A 41 20.16 7.47 -12.17
CA PRO A 41 19.95 7.39 -10.71
C PRO A 41 19.04 6.23 -10.28
N SER A 42 18.09 5.82 -11.12
CA SER A 42 17.23 4.66 -10.84
C SER A 42 18.00 3.34 -10.70
N ASP A 43 19.18 3.23 -11.31
CA ASP A 43 20.01 2.02 -11.25
C ASP A 43 20.74 1.88 -9.91
N TYR A 44 20.68 2.90 -9.06
CA TYR A 44 21.34 2.93 -7.74
C TYR A 44 20.34 2.89 -6.58
N CYS A 45 19.08 2.52 -6.86
CA CYS A 45 17.98 2.59 -5.90
C CYS A 45 17.73 1.27 -5.18
N TYR A 46 17.57 1.32 -3.86
CA TYR A 46 17.08 0.18 -3.09
C TYR A 46 15.66 -0.24 -3.51
N ASN A 47 14.78 0.71 -3.75
CA ASN A 47 13.35 0.47 -3.98
C ASN A 47 12.94 0.39 -5.45
N ARG A 48 13.90 0.38 -6.40
CA ARG A 48 13.60 0.18 -7.83
C ARG A 48 14.64 -0.69 -8.48
N THR A 49 14.23 -1.49 -9.45
CA THR A 49 15.13 -2.29 -10.26
C THR A 49 14.73 -2.26 -11.73
N ASN A 50 15.70 -2.53 -12.61
CA ASN A 50 15.52 -2.73 -14.04
C ASN A 50 16.12 -4.10 -14.39
N HIS A 51 15.62 -4.75 -15.46
CA HIS A 51 16.17 -6.03 -15.92
C HIS A 51 17.71 -6.01 -16.04
N GLY A 52 18.37 -6.94 -15.36
CA GLY A 52 19.81 -7.18 -15.48
C GLY A 52 20.71 -6.34 -14.55
N ILE A 53 20.15 -5.54 -13.65
CA ILE A 53 20.94 -4.82 -12.63
C ILE A 53 21.06 -5.69 -11.38
N ALA A 54 22.29 -5.94 -10.94
CA ALA A 54 22.53 -6.60 -9.67
C ALA A 54 22.14 -5.67 -8.50
N ASN A 55 21.49 -6.22 -7.48
CA ASN A 55 21.08 -5.49 -6.26
C ASN A 55 22.26 -5.20 -5.30
N ASP A 56 23.46 -4.98 -5.83
CA ASP A 56 24.71 -4.76 -5.08
C ASP A 56 25.18 -3.30 -5.10
N LYS A 57 24.49 -2.40 -5.81
CA LYS A 57 24.87 -0.99 -6.02
C LYS A 57 23.81 0.00 -5.55
N ASN A 58 23.35 -0.16 -4.31
CA ASN A 58 22.26 0.66 -3.78
C ASN A 58 22.77 1.74 -2.83
N ILE A 59 22.46 2.99 -3.15
CA ILE A 59 22.81 4.18 -2.35
C ILE A 59 21.67 5.23 -2.32
N LEU A 60 20.62 5.01 -3.12
CA LEU A 60 19.47 5.91 -3.27
C LEU A 60 18.16 5.22 -2.87
N ILE A 61 17.18 6.03 -2.50
CA ILE A 61 15.76 5.65 -2.43
C ILE A 61 14.99 6.61 -3.34
N PHE A 62 14.25 6.09 -4.31
CA PHE A 62 13.38 6.90 -5.16
C PHE A 62 12.15 7.35 -4.37
N LEU A 63 11.86 8.65 -4.38
CA LEU A 63 10.74 9.24 -3.64
C LEU A 63 9.50 9.49 -4.51
N GLY A 64 9.62 9.32 -5.83
CA GLY A 64 8.61 9.74 -6.80
C GLY A 64 9.03 10.98 -7.58
N ALA A 65 8.34 11.27 -8.69
CA ALA A 65 8.51 12.50 -9.48
C ALA A 65 9.95 12.86 -9.90
N GLY A 66 10.86 11.88 -9.99
CA GLY A 66 12.26 12.12 -10.35
C GLY A 66 13.15 12.57 -9.18
N GLU A 67 12.67 12.46 -7.94
CA GLU A 67 13.41 12.76 -6.71
C GLU A 67 13.98 11.50 -6.05
N TYR A 68 15.15 11.65 -5.45
CA TYR A 68 15.93 10.59 -4.84
C TYR A 68 16.48 11.04 -3.50
N LYS A 69 16.40 10.18 -2.49
CA LYS A 69 17.09 10.35 -1.21
C LYS A 69 18.39 9.55 -1.23
N TYR A 70 19.52 10.22 -1.04
CA TYR A 70 20.79 9.59 -0.76
C TYR A 70 20.82 9.04 0.67
N VAL A 71 21.17 7.76 0.79
CA VAL A 71 21.27 7.03 2.07
C VAL A 71 22.65 6.40 2.28
N GLY A 72 23.49 6.41 1.24
CA GLY A 72 24.84 5.85 1.27
C GLY A 72 24.89 4.32 1.17
N ARG A 73 26.12 3.80 1.12
CA ARG A 73 26.38 2.35 1.11
C ARG A 73 25.95 1.72 2.44
N ASP A 74 25.60 0.43 2.38
CA ASP A 74 25.26 -0.40 3.54
C ASP A 74 24.03 0.06 4.33
N HIS A 75 23.18 0.89 3.73
CA HIS A 75 21.92 1.28 4.34
C HIS A 75 21.04 0.03 4.57
N GLN A 76 20.60 -0.18 5.81
CA GLN A 76 19.69 -1.27 6.19
C GLN A 76 18.26 -0.93 5.77
N TYR A 77 18.04 -0.85 4.45
CA TYR A 77 16.75 -0.55 3.89
C TYR A 77 15.75 -1.67 4.20
N SER A 78 14.51 -1.28 4.49
CA SER A 78 13.36 -2.17 4.49
C SER A 78 12.26 -1.54 3.65
N GLY A 79 11.72 -2.29 2.70
CA GLY A 79 10.68 -1.81 1.81
C GLY A 79 10.68 -2.48 0.45
N TRP A 80 9.66 -2.15 -0.33
CA TRP A 80 9.34 -2.87 -1.56
C TRP A 80 10.24 -2.44 -2.71
N VAL A 81 10.46 -3.36 -3.64
CA VAL A 81 11.22 -3.11 -4.86
C VAL A 81 10.27 -3.14 -6.06
N TYR A 82 10.23 -2.01 -6.75
CA TYR A 82 9.36 -1.80 -7.90
C TYR A 82 10.14 -1.94 -9.20
N HIS A 83 9.52 -2.58 -10.19
CA HIS A 83 10.02 -2.67 -11.53
C HIS A 83 8.95 -2.22 -12.52
N LYS A 84 9.35 -1.38 -13.46
CA LYS A 84 8.51 -0.94 -14.57
C LYS A 84 9.05 -1.51 -15.86
N GLU A 85 8.35 -2.47 -16.45
CA GLU A 85 8.73 -3.03 -17.74
C GLU A 85 8.64 -1.99 -18.86
N LYS A 86 9.48 -2.14 -19.87
CA LYS A 86 9.54 -1.22 -21.01
C LYS A 86 8.21 -1.26 -21.76
N GLY A 87 7.54 -0.11 -21.84
CA GLY A 87 6.26 0.04 -22.54
C GLY A 87 5.03 -0.15 -21.63
N GLU A 88 5.22 -0.60 -20.40
CA GLU A 88 4.13 -0.65 -19.41
C GLU A 88 3.94 0.71 -18.73
N THR A 89 2.70 1.01 -18.33
CA THR A 89 2.36 2.23 -17.59
C THR A 89 2.38 2.02 -16.07
N LYS A 90 2.27 0.77 -15.62
CA LYS A 90 2.18 0.38 -14.21
C LYS A 90 3.51 -0.18 -13.73
N GLU A 91 3.79 0.03 -12.44
CA GLU A 91 4.90 -0.62 -11.76
C GLU A 91 4.42 -1.94 -11.16
N LYS A 92 5.24 -2.97 -11.25
CA LYS A 92 5.07 -4.27 -10.59
C LYS A 92 6.00 -4.32 -9.38
N ILE A 93 5.60 -5.03 -8.34
CA ILE A 93 6.48 -5.31 -7.20
C ILE A 93 7.16 -6.64 -7.47
N VAL A 94 8.48 -6.64 -7.44
CA VAL A 94 9.30 -7.81 -7.82
C VAL A 94 10.14 -8.36 -6.67
N GLY A 95 10.16 -7.64 -5.55
CA GLY A 95 10.88 -8.09 -4.36
C GLY A 95 10.73 -7.14 -3.19
N GLU A 96 11.46 -7.44 -2.13
CA GLU A 96 11.41 -6.71 -0.87
C GLU A 96 12.78 -6.74 -0.19
N TRP A 97 13.17 -5.62 0.40
CA TRP A 97 14.26 -5.59 1.37
C TRP A 97 13.70 -5.73 2.78
N LYS A 98 14.31 -6.59 3.59
CA LYS A 98 14.06 -6.69 5.04
C LYS A 98 15.38 -6.56 5.79
N ASN A 99 15.53 -5.46 6.53
CA ASN A 99 16.74 -5.16 7.31
C ASN A 99 18.04 -5.31 6.48
N GLY A 100 18.05 -4.78 5.26
CA GLY A 100 19.19 -4.86 4.35
C GLY A 100 19.39 -6.21 3.64
N LYS A 101 18.46 -7.17 3.76
CA LYS A 101 18.46 -8.41 2.99
C LYS A 101 17.38 -8.38 1.91
N TYR A 102 17.77 -8.58 0.65
CA TYR A 102 16.85 -8.63 -0.48
C TYR A 102 16.21 -10.02 -0.63
N ILE A 103 14.90 -10.04 -0.85
CA ILE A 103 14.09 -11.20 -1.16
C ILE A 103 13.47 -10.96 -2.53
N ASP A 104 13.85 -11.77 -3.51
CA ASP A 104 13.28 -11.75 -4.86
C ASP A 104 12.00 -12.60 -4.88
N PHE A 105 10.89 -12.04 -5.36
CA PHE A 105 9.60 -12.75 -5.37
C PHE A 105 9.50 -13.77 -6.49
N ASP A 106 10.19 -13.58 -7.61
CA ASP A 106 10.19 -14.56 -8.71
C ASP A 106 11.05 -15.78 -8.33
N GLN A 107 12.18 -15.56 -7.64
CA GLN A 107 13.01 -16.69 -7.14
C GLN A 107 12.38 -17.41 -5.95
N ALA A 108 11.71 -16.71 -5.03
CA ALA A 108 11.07 -17.34 -3.87
C ALA A 108 10.02 -18.39 -4.29
N LEU A 109 9.29 -18.16 -5.38
CA LEU A 109 8.34 -19.11 -5.95
C LEU A 109 9.02 -20.38 -6.49
N THR A 110 10.22 -20.25 -7.07
CA THR A 110 10.98 -21.40 -7.59
C THR A 110 11.60 -22.31 -6.51
N TYR A 111 11.80 -21.80 -5.29
CA TYR A 111 12.31 -22.60 -4.17
C TYR A 111 11.22 -23.47 -3.52
N GLU A 112 9.96 -23.07 -3.56
CA GLU A 112 8.84 -23.86 -3.02
C GLU A 112 8.41 -24.99 -3.99
N GLU A 113 8.66 -24.87 -5.29
CA GLU A 113 8.29 -25.90 -6.28
C GLU A 113 9.21 -27.13 -6.27
N HIS A 114 10.37 -27.09 -5.61
CA HIS A 114 11.36 -28.16 -5.66
C HIS A 114 11.20 -29.26 -4.59
N ASP A 115 10.21 -29.14 -3.70
CA ASP A 115 10.05 -30.07 -2.57
C ASP A 115 8.59 -30.48 -2.30
N THR A 116 7.83 -30.85 -3.34
CA THR A 116 6.64 -31.71 -3.20
C THR A 116 6.45 -32.61 -4.42
N ASP A 117 6.91 -33.86 -4.32
CA ASP A 117 6.26 -34.98 -5.01
C ASP A 117 4.90 -35.18 -4.34
N HIS A 118 3.84 -34.63 -4.91
CA HIS A 118 2.44 -35.09 -4.89
C HIS A 118 1.60 -34.09 -5.70
N GLY A 119 0.91 -34.59 -6.72
CA GLY A 119 0.23 -33.79 -7.75
C GLY A 119 -0.92 -32.91 -7.24
N ALA A 120 -0.57 -31.76 -6.67
CA ALA A 120 -1.45 -30.62 -6.52
C ALA A 120 -1.10 -29.61 -7.62
N GLU A 121 -2.09 -29.25 -8.43
CA GLU A 121 -1.92 -28.20 -9.43
C GLU A 121 -1.42 -26.90 -8.76
N PRO A 122 -0.39 -26.23 -9.30
CA PRO A 122 0.09 -24.99 -8.76
C PRO A 122 -1.00 -23.94 -8.92
N THR A 123 -1.60 -23.53 -7.80
CA THR A 123 -2.58 -22.44 -7.77
C THR A 123 -1.84 -21.13 -7.96
N SER A 124 -1.59 -20.79 -9.22
CA SER A 124 -1.11 -19.49 -9.68
C SER A 124 -2.17 -18.41 -9.39
N ASN A 125 -2.18 -17.89 -8.17
CA ASN A 125 -2.90 -16.67 -7.80
C ASN A 125 -1.97 -15.72 -7.06
N VAL A 126 -1.12 -15.03 -7.82
CA VAL A 126 -0.52 -13.76 -7.39
C VAL A 126 -1.62 -12.68 -7.41
N SER A 127 -2.56 -12.76 -6.47
CA SER A 127 -3.63 -11.77 -6.30
C SER A 127 -4.18 -11.71 -4.87
N GLY A 128 -3.33 -11.92 -3.87
CA GLY A 128 -3.63 -11.66 -2.47
C GLY A 128 -2.41 -11.07 -1.77
N LEU A 129 -2.58 -9.95 -1.07
CA LEU A 129 -1.62 -9.54 -0.04
C LEU A 129 -1.57 -10.65 1.00
N SER A 130 -0.39 -11.20 1.30
CA SER A 130 -0.26 -12.14 2.43
C SER A 130 -0.70 -11.46 3.73
N LYS A 131 -1.13 -12.25 4.71
CA LYS A 131 -1.63 -11.73 6.00
C LYS A 131 -0.62 -10.79 6.67
N ASP A 132 0.65 -11.19 6.73
CA ASP A 132 1.73 -10.37 7.30
C ASP A 132 1.87 -9.01 6.59
N ARG A 133 1.70 -8.99 5.25
CA ARG A 133 1.74 -7.75 4.47
C ARG A 133 0.55 -6.85 4.76
N LEU A 134 -0.63 -7.43 5.01
CA LEU A 134 -1.82 -6.67 5.38
C LEU A 134 -1.64 -6.01 6.75
N GLU A 135 -1.07 -6.71 7.73
CA GLU A 135 -0.77 -6.19 9.07
C GLU A 135 0.27 -5.06 9.02
N GLU A 136 1.29 -5.19 8.16
CA GLU A 136 2.29 -4.14 7.92
C GLU A 136 1.65 -2.88 7.31
N LEU A 137 0.86 -3.03 6.24
CA LEU A 137 0.17 -1.90 5.60
C LEU A 137 -0.80 -1.22 6.58
N TYR A 138 -1.53 -2.01 7.37
CA TYR A 138 -2.39 -1.47 8.42
C TYR A 138 -1.60 -0.63 9.42
N SER A 139 -0.45 -1.14 9.90
CA SER A 139 0.43 -0.43 10.84
C SER A 139 1.00 0.85 10.25
N ASN A 140 1.46 0.83 9.00
CA ASN A 140 1.97 2.01 8.30
C ASN A 140 0.88 3.10 8.16
N TYR A 141 -0.34 2.71 7.81
CA TYR A 141 -1.45 3.65 7.68
C TYR A 141 -1.93 4.21 9.03
N LEU A 142 -1.87 3.41 10.11
CA LEU A 142 -2.09 3.94 11.46
C LEU A 142 -1.04 4.98 11.84
N GLY A 143 0.23 4.76 11.47
CA GLY A 143 1.29 5.75 11.63
C GLY A 143 0.96 7.05 10.91
N LEU A 144 0.54 6.99 9.63
CA LEU A 144 0.10 8.17 8.89
C LEU A 144 -1.07 8.88 9.55
N LEU A 145 -2.05 8.14 10.08
CA LEU A 145 -3.19 8.72 10.76
C LEU A 145 -2.77 9.49 12.03
N GLU A 146 -1.83 8.93 12.80
CA GLU A 146 -1.27 9.59 13.98
C GLU A 146 -0.54 10.88 13.61
N LEU A 147 0.24 10.89 12.51
CA LEU A 147 0.87 12.11 12.00
C LEU A 147 -0.17 13.18 11.67
N GLU A 148 -1.20 12.82 10.90
CA GLU A 148 -2.26 13.76 10.50
C GLU A 148 -2.99 14.35 11.70
N ILE A 149 -3.40 13.52 12.66
CA ILE A 149 -4.24 13.95 13.78
C ILE A 149 -3.40 14.60 14.89
N SER A 150 -2.35 13.94 15.35
CA SER A 150 -1.62 14.36 16.55
C SER A 150 -0.52 15.37 16.25
N ILE A 151 0.10 15.31 15.07
CA ILE A 151 1.19 16.23 14.70
C ILE A 151 0.66 17.40 13.88
N LEU A 152 -0.15 17.13 12.85
CA LEU A 152 -0.65 18.17 11.94
C LEU A 152 -1.97 18.80 12.43
N GLY A 153 -2.62 18.22 13.44
CA GLY A 153 -3.82 18.76 14.07
C GLY A 153 -5.09 18.61 13.22
N CYS A 154 -5.09 17.74 12.21
CA CYS A 154 -6.25 17.47 11.36
C CYS A 154 -7.36 16.80 12.18
N LYS A 155 -8.62 17.13 11.89
CA LYS A 155 -9.73 16.37 12.48
C LYS A 155 -9.86 15.03 11.77
N ALA A 156 -10.20 13.97 12.51
CA ALA A 156 -10.45 12.66 11.92
C ALA A 156 -11.52 12.67 10.81
N THR A 157 -12.49 13.59 10.89
CA THR A 157 -13.53 13.79 9.86
C THR A 157 -13.02 14.46 8.58
N GLU A 158 -11.80 14.99 8.56
CA GLU A 158 -11.15 15.62 7.40
C GLU A 158 -10.27 14.60 6.66
N VAL A 159 -9.76 13.58 7.35
CA VAL A 159 -8.94 12.48 6.78
C VAL A 159 -9.77 11.23 6.43
N ARG A 160 -10.97 11.43 5.87
CA ARG A 160 -11.95 10.35 5.60
C ARG A 160 -11.43 9.22 4.73
N HIS A 161 -10.64 9.53 3.71
CA HIS A 161 -10.06 8.51 2.83
C HIS A 161 -9.07 7.61 3.57
N LEU A 162 -8.23 8.19 4.43
CA LEU A 162 -7.23 7.46 5.20
C LEU A 162 -7.90 6.51 6.20
N ILE A 163 -8.85 7.00 6.99
CA ILE A 163 -9.60 6.14 7.93
C ILE A 163 -10.45 5.10 7.18
N GLY A 164 -10.97 5.44 6.00
CA GLY A 164 -11.66 4.50 5.11
C GLY A 164 -10.78 3.30 4.79
N ARG A 165 -9.57 3.57 4.27
CA ARG A 165 -8.60 2.54 3.91
C ARG A 165 -8.13 1.70 5.11
N ILE A 166 -7.93 2.33 6.27
CA ILE A 166 -7.61 1.61 7.52
C ILE A 166 -8.74 0.66 7.91
N GLY A 167 -10.00 1.09 7.73
CA GLY A 167 -11.15 0.22 7.97
C GLY A 167 -11.22 -0.97 7.01
N GLU A 168 -10.87 -0.79 5.74
CA GLU A 168 -10.79 -1.90 4.77
C GLU A 168 -9.73 -2.93 5.19
N PHE A 169 -8.54 -2.47 5.59
CA PHE A 169 -7.52 -3.36 6.14
C PHE A 169 -8.01 -4.10 7.37
N LYS A 170 -8.66 -3.39 8.32
CA LYS A 170 -9.24 -4.01 9.51
C LYS A 170 -10.27 -5.06 9.15
N CYS A 171 -11.18 -4.76 8.22
CA CYS A 171 -12.17 -5.74 7.74
C CYS A 171 -11.50 -6.99 7.17
N ALA A 172 -10.50 -6.82 6.31
CA ALA A 172 -9.78 -7.94 5.72
C ALA A 172 -9.08 -8.79 6.80
N MET A 173 -8.44 -8.19 7.80
CA MET A 173 -7.83 -8.93 8.92
C MET A 173 -8.86 -9.69 9.77
N GLU A 174 -10.00 -9.06 10.07
CA GLU A 174 -11.04 -9.64 10.94
C GLU A 174 -11.78 -10.81 10.26
N THR A 175 -11.86 -10.81 8.94
CA THR A 175 -12.53 -11.87 8.17
C THR A 175 -11.58 -12.83 7.46
N ASN A 176 -10.29 -12.79 7.80
CA ASN A 176 -9.20 -13.46 7.07
C ASN A 176 -9.34 -13.30 5.53
N GLY A 177 -9.81 -12.14 5.12
CA GLY A 177 -10.17 -11.83 3.74
C GLY A 177 -9.06 -11.14 2.97
N THR A 178 -9.33 -10.89 1.70
CA THR A 178 -8.47 -10.12 0.81
C THR A 178 -9.15 -8.82 0.40
N LEU A 179 -8.37 -7.76 0.22
CA LEU A 179 -8.86 -6.52 -0.37
C LEU A 179 -9.28 -6.77 -1.82
N ALA A 180 -10.39 -6.19 -2.24
CA ALA A 180 -10.83 -6.24 -3.63
C ALA A 180 -9.77 -5.57 -4.53
N ALA A 181 -9.05 -6.37 -5.32
CA ALA A 181 -7.82 -5.94 -6.00
C ALA A 181 -8.05 -5.28 -7.37
N VAL A 182 -9.29 -5.23 -7.88
CA VAL A 182 -9.56 -4.74 -9.25
C VAL A 182 -9.92 -3.26 -9.24
N PRO A 183 -9.12 -2.37 -9.89
CA PRO A 183 -9.53 -0.99 -10.15
C PRO A 183 -10.86 -0.98 -10.92
N ASN A 184 -11.87 -0.29 -10.38
CA ASN A 184 -13.27 -0.29 -10.86
C ASN A 184 -14.13 -1.51 -10.46
N GLN A 185 -13.75 -2.30 -9.45
CA GLN A 185 -14.68 -3.22 -8.81
C GLN A 185 -15.74 -2.42 -8.05
N HIS A 186 -16.90 -2.26 -8.66
CA HIS A 186 -17.99 -1.49 -8.06
C HIS A 186 -18.75 -2.35 -7.05
N GLY A 187 -18.67 -1.97 -5.77
CA GLY A 187 -19.72 -2.27 -4.78
C GLY A 187 -19.25 -2.80 -3.44
N PHE A 188 -18.14 -3.52 -3.38
CA PHE A 188 -17.58 -4.10 -2.15
C PHE A 188 -16.07 -3.89 -2.08
N ASP A 189 -15.54 -3.94 -0.86
CA ASP A 189 -14.16 -3.52 -0.56
C ASP A 189 -13.29 -4.71 -0.14
N VAL A 190 -13.90 -5.76 0.44
CA VAL A 190 -13.21 -6.97 0.94
C VAL A 190 -13.96 -8.23 0.49
N ILE A 191 -13.23 -9.29 0.20
CA ILE A 191 -13.75 -10.66 0.06
C ILE A 191 -13.29 -11.47 1.27
N SER A 192 -14.19 -12.02 2.06
CA SER A 192 -13.83 -12.85 3.22
C SER A 192 -13.22 -14.20 2.82
N GLU A 193 -12.62 -14.91 3.78
CA GLU A 193 -12.15 -16.29 3.60
C GLU A 193 -13.24 -17.23 3.05
N HIS A 194 -14.51 -16.96 3.37
CA HIS A 194 -15.66 -17.73 2.89
C HIS A 194 -16.27 -17.17 1.59
N GLY A 195 -15.58 -16.25 0.90
CA GLY A 195 -16.01 -15.68 -0.37
C GLY A 195 -17.14 -14.65 -0.28
N LYS A 196 -17.47 -14.15 0.92
CA LYS A 196 -18.50 -13.10 1.09
C LYS A 196 -17.95 -11.76 0.65
N ARG A 197 -18.73 -11.02 -0.14
CA ARG A 197 -18.41 -9.67 -0.60
C ARG A 197 -18.87 -8.66 0.45
N ILE A 198 -17.93 -8.00 1.09
CA ILE A 198 -18.16 -7.09 2.21
C ILE A 198 -17.96 -5.65 1.75
N SER A 199 -18.98 -4.80 1.91
CA SER A 199 -18.79 -3.35 1.85
C SER A 199 -18.39 -2.82 3.22
N VAL A 200 -17.35 -2.00 3.24
CA VAL A 200 -16.81 -1.37 4.45
C VAL A 200 -17.24 0.08 4.48
N LYS A 201 -17.71 0.53 5.65
CA LYS A 201 -18.04 1.93 5.93
C LYS A 201 -17.35 2.36 7.20
N THR A 202 -16.31 3.17 7.05
CA THR A 202 -15.62 3.78 8.19
C THR A 202 -16.11 5.19 8.44
N THR A 203 -16.35 5.54 9.69
CA THR A 203 -16.73 6.91 10.09
C THR A 203 -16.02 7.35 11.35
N ALA A 204 -15.60 8.61 11.38
CA ALA A 204 -15.12 9.27 12.60
C ALA A 204 -16.23 10.04 13.34
N GLN A 205 -17.46 10.03 12.81
CA GLN A 205 -18.58 10.72 13.43
C GLN A 205 -19.06 9.95 14.66
N VAL A 206 -19.32 10.67 15.75
CA VAL A 206 -19.88 10.08 16.98
C VAL A 206 -21.37 9.75 16.82
N SER A 207 -22.09 10.58 16.06
CA SER A 207 -23.52 10.46 15.77
C SER A 207 -23.77 10.79 14.30
N GLY A 208 -24.92 10.36 13.78
CA GLY A 208 -25.29 10.52 12.37
C GLY A 208 -25.51 9.15 11.72
N PHE A 209 -25.21 9.06 10.43
CA PHE A 209 -25.48 7.87 9.64
C PHE A 209 -24.30 7.52 8.72
N VAL A 210 -24.23 6.25 8.34
CA VAL A 210 -23.41 5.80 7.21
C VAL A 210 -24.31 5.56 5.99
N SER A 211 -23.81 5.97 4.82
CA SER A 211 -24.56 5.85 3.57
C SER A 211 -24.23 4.54 2.86
N ILE A 212 -25.27 3.80 2.49
CA ILE A 212 -25.21 2.59 1.67
C ILE A 212 -25.80 2.94 0.30
N ASN A 213 -25.04 2.67 -0.76
CA ASN A 213 -25.46 2.99 -2.13
C ASN A 213 -26.44 1.92 -2.63
N SER A 214 -27.63 2.33 -3.08
CA SER A 214 -28.64 1.40 -3.61
C SER A 214 -28.18 0.68 -4.87
N ASN A 215 -27.31 1.32 -5.67
CA ASN A 215 -26.89 0.82 -6.97
C ASN A 215 -25.86 -0.32 -6.90
N THR A 216 -25.39 -0.66 -5.70
CA THR A 216 -24.37 -1.69 -5.50
C THR A 216 -24.84 -2.83 -4.61
N LEU A 217 -26.12 -2.85 -4.23
CA LEU A 217 -26.66 -3.84 -3.29
C LEU A 217 -26.66 -5.26 -3.82
N ASP A 218 -26.87 -5.42 -5.13
CA ASP A 218 -26.77 -6.70 -5.85
C ASP A 218 -25.36 -7.30 -5.82
N ARG A 219 -24.36 -6.49 -5.46
CA ARG A 219 -22.95 -6.86 -5.49
C ARG A 219 -22.35 -7.07 -4.10
N VAL A 220 -23.14 -6.92 -3.04
CA VAL A 220 -22.69 -6.94 -1.65
C VAL A 220 -23.49 -7.98 -0.88
N ASP A 221 -22.80 -8.83 -0.14
CA ASP A 221 -23.43 -9.81 0.75
C ASP A 221 -23.54 -9.26 2.18
N GLU A 222 -22.48 -8.59 2.64
CA GLU A 222 -22.34 -8.09 4.00
C GLU A 222 -21.91 -6.63 4.06
N LEU A 223 -22.28 -5.96 5.15
CA LEU A 223 -21.83 -4.63 5.51
C LEU A 223 -21.01 -4.72 6.80
N MET A 224 -19.84 -4.13 6.80
CA MET A 224 -19.07 -3.86 8.02
C MET A 224 -18.98 -2.35 8.24
N VAL A 225 -19.48 -1.89 9.39
CA VAL A 225 -19.37 -0.49 9.81
C VAL A 225 -18.35 -0.39 10.91
N ILE A 226 -17.36 0.49 10.72
CA ILE A 226 -16.25 0.70 11.66
C ILE A 226 -16.29 2.16 12.10
N GLN A 227 -16.28 2.39 13.41
CA GLN A 227 -16.22 3.72 13.99
C GLN A 227 -14.80 4.00 14.51
N TYR A 228 -14.24 5.14 14.12
CA TYR A 228 -13.04 5.69 14.72
C TYR A 228 -13.41 6.73 15.78
N LYS A 229 -13.10 6.45 17.04
CA LYS A 229 -13.39 7.33 18.17
C LYS A 229 -12.32 7.17 19.26
N ALA A 230 -11.88 8.29 19.84
CA ALA A 230 -10.87 8.31 20.89
C ALA A 230 -9.62 7.47 20.53
N ASN A 231 -9.09 7.71 19.32
CA ASN A 231 -7.93 7.03 18.76
C ASN A 231 -8.06 5.51 18.61
N LYS A 232 -9.29 4.98 18.58
CA LYS A 232 -9.57 3.56 18.45
C LYS A 232 -10.56 3.29 17.31
N PHE A 233 -10.26 2.26 16.51
CA PHE A 233 -11.20 1.68 15.56
C PHE A 233 -12.00 0.55 16.23
N SER A 234 -13.32 0.65 16.17
CA SER A 234 -14.25 -0.34 16.71
C SER A 234 -15.27 -0.74 15.64
N ILE A 235 -15.47 -2.04 15.46
CA ILE A 235 -16.56 -2.54 14.62
C ILE A 235 -17.86 -2.26 15.37
N VAL A 236 -18.76 -1.50 14.74
CA VAL A 236 -20.09 -1.19 15.30
C VAL A 236 -21.18 -2.04 14.66
N TYR A 237 -20.92 -2.62 13.50
CA TYR A 237 -21.80 -3.58 12.85
C TYR A 237 -20.99 -4.46 11.90
N HIS A 238 -21.29 -5.76 11.88
CA HIS A 238 -20.85 -6.68 10.83
C HIS A 238 -21.93 -7.72 10.61
N GLY A 239 -22.50 -7.76 9.41
CA GLY A 239 -23.52 -8.74 9.05
C GLY A 239 -24.17 -8.49 7.70
N SER A 240 -25.30 -9.14 7.46
CA SER A 240 -26.04 -9.05 6.20
C SER A 240 -26.43 -7.61 5.84
N VAL A 241 -26.09 -7.17 4.62
CA VAL A 241 -26.47 -5.83 4.14
C VAL A 241 -27.99 -5.61 4.13
N THR A 242 -28.78 -6.67 3.89
CA THR A 242 -30.25 -6.62 3.91
C THR A 242 -30.78 -6.22 5.28
N LYS A 243 -30.25 -6.82 6.36
CA LYS A 243 -30.64 -6.46 7.74
C LYS A 243 -30.32 -5.00 8.08
N ALA A 244 -29.17 -4.51 7.60
CA ALA A 244 -28.79 -3.12 7.78
C ALA A 244 -29.77 -2.16 7.05
N ILE A 245 -30.22 -2.53 5.85
CA ILE A 245 -31.17 -1.74 5.06
C ILE A 245 -32.54 -1.68 5.71
N GLU A 246 -33.02 -2.78 6.30
CA GLU A 246 -34.35 -2.84 6.94
C GLU A 246 -34.55 -1.79 8.04
N VAL A 247 -33.48 -1.42 8.76
CA VAL A 247 -33.52 -0.40 9.82
C VAL A 247 -33.02 0.98 9.38
N SER A 248 -32.56 1.09 8.12
CA SER A 248 -32.08 2.33 7.51
C SER A 248 -33.23 3.17 6.98
N ARG A 249 -33.06 4.49 6.96
CA ARG A 249 -33.99 5.37 6.22
C ARG A 249 -33.56 5.43 4.76
N LEU A 250 -34.52 5.38 3.84
CA LEU A 250 -34.25 5.64 2.42
C LEU A 250 -34.30 7.15 2.17
N TYR A 251 -33.21 7.73 1.70
CA TYR A 251 -33.14 9.14 1.31
C TYR A 251 -32.53 9.26 -0.09
N SER A 252 -33.32 9.78 -1.03
CA SER A 252 -32.99 9.80 -2.45
C SER A 252 -32.67 8.39 -2.99
N HIS A 253 -31.41 8.06 -3.27
CA HIS A 253 -30.96 6.77 -3.82
C HIS A 253 -29.94 6.09 -2.89
N ARG A 254 -30.06 6.37 -1.60
CA ARG A 254 -29.14 5.89 -0.57
C ARG A 254 -29.91 5.46 0.65
N TYR A 255 -29.50 4.35 1.25
CA TYR A 255 -29.94 3.98 2.58
C TYR A 255 -29.01 4.63 3.59
N GLU A 256 -29.57 5.32 4.56
CA GLU A 256 -28.86 5.98 5.62
C GLU A 256 -29.07 5.19 6.92
N LEU A 257 -28.04 4.45 7.30
CA LEU A 257 -28.01 3.64 8.52
C LEU A 257 -27.51 4.52 9.66
N ASP A 258 -28.40 4.86 10.61
CA ASP A 258 -28.01 5.58 11.83
C ASP A 258 -26.97 4.76 12.61
N ILE A 259 -25.88 5.40 13.01
CA ILE A 259 -24.79 4.75 13.75
C ILE A 259 -25.32 4.12 15.05
N SER A 260 -26.25 4.79 15.74
CA SER A 260 -26.85 4.27 16.97
C SER A 260 -27.68 3.01 16.75
N LYS A 261 -28.28 2.84 15.57
CA LYS A 261 -29.03 1.61 15.22
C LYS A 261 -28.08 0.49 14.83
N ALA A 262 -26.99 0.81 14.11
CA ALA A 262 -25.99 -0.17 13.70
C ALA A 262 -25.42 -0.95 14.90
N VAL A 263 -25.17 -0.25 16.02
CA VAL A 263 -24.65 -0.83 17.28
C VAL A 263 -25.63 -1.82 17.95
N LEU A 264 -26.92 -1.77 17.61
CA LEU A 264 -27.98 -2.56 18.25
C LEU A 264 -28.41 -3.78 17.43
N LEU A 265 -27.84 -3.96 16.23
CA LEU A 265 -28.10 -5.09 15.34
C LEU A 265 -27.16 -6.26 15.63
#